data_AF-A0A413WQ26-F1
#
_entry.id   AF-A0A413WQ26-F1
#
_cell.length_a   1.000
_cell.length_b   1.000
_cell.length_c   1.000
_cell.angle_alpha   90.00
_cell.angle_beta   90.00
_cell.angle_gamma   90.00
#
_symmetry.space_group_name_H-M   'P 1'
#
loop_
_entity.id
_entity.type
_entity.pdbx_description
1 polymer ?
#
loop_
_entity_poly.entity_id
_entity_poly.type
_entity_poly.pdbx_seq_one_letter_code
_entity_poly.pdbx_strand_id
1 'polypeptide(L)'
;MARMFRVLGFWTGLIAALAFVGALGGDQSSSEHSGDFVVMGLVFLAQTIFFVALGYLKLTEKTYVYVFGAYLTVFFVVFTYWSNFQM
;
A
#
# COMPACT_ATOMS: atom_id res chain seq x y z
N MET A 1 -11.57 15.15 6.52
CA MET A 1 -10.98 13.90 5.98
C MET A 1 -9.44 13.88 5.79
N ALA A 2 -8.74 14.98 5.47
CA ALA A 2 -7.29 14.97 5.14
C ALA A 2 -6.34 14.37 6.20
N ARG A 3 -6.73 14.39 7.48
CA ARG A 3 -5.95 13.76 8.56
C ARG A 3 -6.06 12.22 8.52
N MET A 4 -7.17 11.67 8.03
CA MET A 4 -7.37 10.21 7.92
C MET A 4 -6.53 9.61 6.80
N PHE A 5 -6.39 10.29 5.66
CA PHE A 5 -5.50 9.88 4.58
C PHE A 5 -4.02 9.85 5.03
N ARG A 6 -3.62 10.76 5.93
CA ARG A 6 -2.29 10.71 6.55
C ARG A 6 -2.11 9.55 7.52
N VAL A 7 -3.15 9.14 8.24
CA VAL A 7 -3.13 7.94 9.09
C VAL A 7 -3.03 6.67 8.22
N LEU A 8 -3.77 6.60 7.13
CA LEU A 8 -3.67 5.49 6.16
C LEU A 8 -2.29 5.44 5.50
N GLY A 9 -1.73 6.59 5.12
CA GLY A 9 -0.35 6.72 4.64
C GLY A 9 0.67 6.27 5.68
N PHE A 10 0.49 6.64 6.95
CA PHE A 10 1.37 6.18 8.03
C PHE A 10 1.35 4.66 8.20
N TRP A 11 0.17 4.04 8.22
CA TRP A 11 0.04 2.59 8.38
C TRP A 11 0.60 1.82 7.17
N THR A 12 0.31 2.26 5.95
CA THR A 12 0.89 1.66 4.74
C THR A 12 2.40 1.84 4.68
N GLY A 13 2.92 2.97 5.15
CA GLY A 13 4.36 3.24 5.23
C GLY A 13 5.07 2.39 6.28
N LEU A 14 4.43 2.14 7.42
CA LEU A 14 4.92 1.22 8.44
C LEU A 14 5.04 -0.21 7.88
N ILE A 15 4.02 -0.66 7.15
CA ILE A 15 4.01 -1.99 6.52
C ILE A 15 5.08 -2.08 5.43
N ALA A 16 5.24 -1.02 4.62
CA ALA A 16 6.32 -0.95 3.63
C ALA A 16 7.71 -1.01 4.29
N ALA A 17 7.92 -0.25 5.37
CA ALA A 17 9.17 -0.26 6.13
C ALA A 17 9.46 -1.64 6.74
N LEU A 18 8.45 -2.31 7.30
CA LEU A 18 8.57 -3.68 7.81
C LEU A 18 8.87 -4.69 6.69
N ALA A 19 8.23 -4.55 5.53
CA ALA A 19 8.50 -5.41 4.37
C ALA A 19 9.93 -5.23 3.84
N PHE A 20 10.43 -3.99 3.80
CA PHE A 20 11.83 -3.70 3.43
C PHE A 20 12.82 -4.22 4.48
N VAL A 21 12.51 -4.10 5.78
CA VAL A 21 13.33 -4.67 6.87
C VAL A 21 13.33 -6.19 6.81
N GLY A 22 12.18 -6.83 6.53
CA GLY A 22 12.08 -8.27 6.28
C GLY A 22 12.88 -8.70 5.04
N ALA A 23 12.88 -7.89 3.98
CA ALA A 23 13.66 -8.15 2.78
C ALA A 23 15.18 -7.99 2.97
N LEU A 24 15.63 -7.14 3.91
CA LEU A 24 17.05 -6.81 4.12
C LEU A 24 17.69 -7.41 5.39
N GLY A 25 16.94 -7.87 6.40
CA GLY A 25 17.55 -8.32 7.66
C GLY A 25 16.69 -9.09 8.69
N GLY A 26 15.46 -9.52 8.38
CA GLY A 26 14.60 -10.27 9.31
C GLY A 26 14.48 -11.75 8.96
N ASP A 27 15.02 -12.62 9.81
CA ASP A 27 14.87 -14.09 9.88
C ASP A 27 14.62 -14.86 8.56
N GLN A 28 15.66 -15.58 8.10
CA GLN A 28 15.69 -16.43 6.88
C GLN A 28 14.86 -17.73 6.97
N SER A 29 13.96 -17.89 7.96
CA SER A 29 13.30 -19.17 8.24
C SER A 29 12.28 -19.65 7.18
N SER A 30 12.05 -18.86 6.12
CA SER A 30 11.34 -19.27 4.90
C SER A 30 12.10 -18.83 3.63
N SER A 31 13.15 -19.61 3.33
CA SER A 31 14.26 -19.37 2.40
C SER A 31 13.95 -19.34 0.89
N GLU A 32 12.73 -19.02 0.44
CA GLU A 32 12.40 -19.05 -1.00
C GLU A 32 11.79 -17.76 -1.58
N HIS A 33 11.34 -16.81 -0.76
CA HIS A 33 10.48 -15.70 -1.25
C HIS A 33 11.11 -14.29 -1.15
N SER A 34 12.44 -14.16 -1.06
CA SER A 34 13.14 -12.86 -0.98
C SER A 34 12.76 -11.86 -2.10
N GLY A 35 12.39 -12.36 -3.28
CA GLY A 35 11.85 -11.53 -4.38
C GLY A 35 10.45 -10.97 -4.11
N ASP A 36 9.57 -11.75 -3.49
CA ASP A 36 8.18 -11.35 -3.21
C ASP A 36 8.10 -10.28 -2.10
N PHE A 37 8.97 -10.35 -1.09
CA PHE A 37 9.00 -9.34 -0.03
C PHE A 37 9.45 -7.96 -0.54
N VAL A 38 10.33 -7.91 -1.55
CA VAL A 38 10.75 -6.67 -2.22
C VAL A 38 9.60 -6.11 -3.08
N VAL A 39 8.93 -6.96 -3.86
CA VAL A 39 7.76 -6.56 -4.67
C VAL A 39 6.63 -6.06 -3.77
N MET A 40 6.34 -6.77 -2.67
CA MET A 40 5.35 -6.37 -1.68
C MET A 40 5.72 -5.02 -1.02
N GLY A 41 6.98 -4.85 -0.61
CA GLY A 41 7.48 -3.60 -0.05
C GLY A 41 7.34 -2.42 -1.01
N LEU A 42 7.64 -2.60 -2.30
CA LEU A 42 7.48 -1.58 -3.33
C LEU A 42 6.00 -1.19 -3.57
N VAL A 43 5.09 -2.17 -3.60
CA VAL A 43 3.65 -1.91 -3.79
C VAL A 43 3.09 -1.12 -2.59
N PHE A 44 3.43 -1.50 -1.36
CA PHE A 44 3.00 -0.76 -0.16
C PHE A 44 3.64 0.62 -0.06
N LEU A 45 4.89 0.79 -0.52
CA LEU A 45 5.55 2.09 -0.60
C LEU A 45 4.85 3.00 -1.63
N ALA A 46 4.50 2.48 -2.80
CA ALA A 46 3.74 3.23 -3.81
C ALA A 46 2.38 3.70 -3.27
N GLN A 47 1.65 2.83 -2.56
CA GLN A 47 0.40 3.20 -1.87
C GLN A 47 0.61 4.25 -0.78
N THR A 48 1.70 4.15 -0.02
CA THR A 48 2.09 5.13 1.00
C THR A 48 2.25 6.51 0.39
N ILE A 49 3.04 6.62 -0.69
CA ILE A 49 3.26 7.88 -1.39
C ILE A 49 1.93 8.44 -1.89
N PHE A 50 1.07 7.61 -2.47
CA PHE A 50 -0.25 8.01 -2.95
C PHE A 50 -1.12 8.60 -1.84
N PHE A 51 -1.26 7.91 -0.70
CA PHE A 51 -2.07 8.38 0.42
C PHE A 51 -1.50 9.61 1.13
N VAL A 52 -0.17 9.68 1.28
CA VAL A 52 0.51 10.83 1.86
C VAL A 52 0.37 12.06 0.96
N ALA A 53 0.63 11.92 -0.35
CA ALA A 53 0.49 13.01 -1.31
C ALA A 53 -0.93 13.56 -1.36
N LEU A 54 -1.94 12.67 -1.42
CA LEU A 54 -3.34 13.07 -1.35
C LEU A 54 -3.70 13.72 -0.02
N GLY A 55 -3.15 13.24 1.10
CA GLY A 55 -3.38 13.81 2.43
C GLY A 55 -2.83 15.23 2.62
N TYR A 56 -1.83 15.65 1.83
CA TYR A 56 -1.31 17.01 1.80
C TYR A 56 -2.11 17.94 0.88
N LEU A 57 -2.83 17.38 -0.09
CA LEU A 57 -3.75 18.15 -0.92
C LEU A 57 -4.99 18.53 -0.09
N LYS A 58 -5.27 19.84 0.01
CA LYS A 58 -6.47 20.39 0.66
C LYS A 58 -7.73 20.21 -0.20
N LEU A 59 -8.03 18.96 -0.56
CA LEU A 59 -9.23 18.61 -1.32
C LEU A 59 -10.49 18.74 -0.46
N THR A 60 -11.62 18.99 -1.12
CA THR A 60 -12.93 19.03 -0.48
C THR A 60 -13.30 17.64 0.04
N GLU A 61 -14.14 17.59 1.06
CA GLU A 61 -14.41 16.37 1.82
C GLU A 61 -15.09 15.28 0.98
N LYS A 62 -15.94 15.67 0.02
CA LYS A 62 -16.58 14.75 -0.95
C LYS A 62 -15.57 14.15 -1.91
N THR A 63 -14.60 14.93 -2.41
CA THR A 63 -13.59 14.43 -3.34
C THR A 63 -12.71 13.35 -2.68
N TYR A 64 -12.39 13.51 -1.39
CA TYR A 64 -11.67 12.46 -0.64
C TYR A 64 -12.42 11.12 -0.60
N VAL A 65 -13.74 11.14 -0.43
CA VAL A 65 -14.58 9.92 -0.42
C VAL A 65 -14.63 9.28 -1.81
N TYR A 66 -14.77 10.07 -2.87
CA TYR A 66 -14.74 9.54 -4.24
C TYR A 66 -13.39 8.92 -4.60
N VAL A 67 -12.29 9.56 -4.23
CA VAL A 67 -10.94 9.00 -4.45
C VAL A 67 -10.74 7.72 -3.64
N PHE A 68 -11.23 7.68 -2.41
CA PHE A 68 -11.19 6.46 -1.60
C PHE A 68 -12.00 5.32 -2.21
N GLY A 69 -13.22 5.60 -2.67
CA GLY A 69 -14.07 4.60 -3.34
C GLY A 69 -13.44 4.09 -4.64
N ALA A 70 -12.91 4.98 -5.48
CA ALA A 70 -12.19 4.61 -6.69
C ALA A 70 -10.98 3.73 -6.38
N TYR A 71 -10.19 4.08 -5.35
CA TYR A 71 -9.05 3.29 -4.89
C TYR A 71 -9.48 1.86 -4.49
N LEU A 72 -10.55 1.71 -3.70
CA LEU A 72 -11.06 0.39 -3.30
C LEU A 72 -11.48 -0.46 -4.49
N THR A 73 -12.10 0.16 -5.50
CA THR A 73 -12.58 -0.55 -6.69
C THR A 73 -11.41 -1.04 -7.53
N VAL A 74 -10.41 -0.17 -7.76
CA VAL A 74 -9.18 -0.55 -8.48
C VAL A 74 -8.41 -1.62 -7.71
N PHE A 75 -8.24 -1.45 -6.40
CA PHE A 75 -7.58 -2.45 -5.55
C PHE A 75 -8.28 -3.80 -5.63
N PHE A 76 -9.62 -3.81 -5.56
CA PHE A 76 -10.40 -5.04 -5.67
C PHE A 76 -10.17 -5.73 -7.02
N VAL A 77 -10.25 -5.02 -8.14
CA VAL A 77 -10.02 -5.60 -9.47
C VAL A 77 -8.60 -6.15 -9.63
N VAL A 78 -7.59 -5.37 -9.22
CA VAL A 78 -6.18 -5.79 -9.30
C VAL A 78 -5.92 -7.00 -8.40
N PHE A 79 -6.46 -7.00 -7.18
CA PHE A 79 -6.33 -8.11 -6.25
C PHE A 79 -7.04 -9.37 -6.74
N THR A 80 -8.27 -9.26 -7.26
CA THR A 80 -9.00 -10.38 -7.86
C THR A 80 -8.26 -10.95 -9.06
N TYR A 81 -7.70 -10.10 -9.92
CA TYR A 81 -6.92 -10.55 -11.06
C TYR A 81 -5.65 -11.28 -10.62
N TRP A 82 -4.86 -10.70 -9.72
CA TRP A 82 -3.63 -11.33 -9.23
C TRP A 82 -3.95 -12.67 -8.56
N SER A 83 -4.91 -12.71 -7.63
CA SER A 83 -5.24 -13.93 -6.88
C SER A 83 -5.84 -15.06 -7.71
N ASN A 84 -6.51 -14.78 -8.83
CA ASN A 84 -7.12 -15.82 -9.67
C ASN A 84 -6.23 -16.27 -10.84
N PHE A 85 -5.32 -15.42 -11.33
CA PHE A 85 -4.60 -15.66 -12.59
C PHE A 85 -3.08 -15.60 -12.47
N GLN A 86 -2.51 -15.09 -11.38
CA GLN A 86 -1.07 -14.96 -11.18
C GLN A 86 -0.54 -15.71 -9.95
N MET A 87 -1.43 -16.32 -9.15
CA MET A 87 -1.11 -17.37 -8.18
C MET A 87 -1.29 -18.74 -8.83
#